data_AF-A0AA51M5Q6-F1
#
_entry.id   AF-A0AA51M5Q6-F1
#
_cell.length_a   1.000
_cell.length_b   1.000
_cell.length_c   1.000
_cell.angle_alpha   90.00
_cell.angle_beta   90.00
_cell.angle_gamma   90.00
#
_symmetry.space_group_name_H-M   'P 1'
#
loop_
_entity.id
_entity.type
_entity.pdbx_description
1 polymer ?
#
loop_
_entity_poly.entity_id
_entity_poly.type
_entity_poly.pdbx_seq_one_letter_code
_entity_poly.pdbx_strand_id
1 'polypeptide(L)'
;MFALVTETVSRRVSRLPFLRNGINVTGELIGVTMECLNVEFKKALPLMTPKDAPDHIAKGLDHCLEERLPVSGKTVVPVIADVLCSAGIAEQIELLDKQIHRPRKAIQLLPAYTWHIASPTLSLPPSGNDALDLAWMKICPVCRTGILNKVIGKQLFGIPHADYIIECTHCGAKFIPVGTQYRLVSIATIKDPLWKKQLDKTYSPDAWADIARGPNPGGSLLPRGTKPAASTTATGAGPALLTSTVPTHPAAQALKTGALTQGKDGSVAVPYGEKILYFKPVKLNFFGSAKEDLFARSFKLVQDLLEKPVYAHLRDPVNAKYPQYLPMKAGLFLGQLKERHDPFYRQFLNGHGDERYGTFKAEDSNEMGRRGVLIAVANRGIYAAFDCQDSFRAVINDSLGRITAEDCYLEHAGLNCRINALLCMYRRESGMYIYATGNNEERVQITEALKKEAMA
;
A
#
# COMPACT_ATOMS: atom_id res chain seq x y z
N MET A 1 -19.15 -8.00 8.54
CA MET A 1 -19.96 -8.43 7.38
C MET A 1 -21.00 -9.47 7.78
N PHE A 2 -20.60 -10.63 8.31
CA PHE A 2 -21.52 -11.69 8.74
C PHE A 2 -22.67 -11.21 9.65
N ALA A 3 -22.36 -10.43 10.70
CA ALA A 3 -23.39 -9.87 11.60
C ALA A 3 -24.44 -9.00 10.86
N LEU A 4 -24.00 -8.23 9.86
CA LEU A 4 -24.91 -7.40 9.06
C LEU A 4 -25.81 -8.26 8.16
N VAL A 5 -25.28 -9.36 7.62
CA VAL A 5 -26.04 -10.32 6.81
C VAL A 5 -27.10 -11.01 7.67
N THR A 6 -26.73 -11.53 8.84
CA THR A 6 -27.68 -12.22 9.74
C THR A 6 -28.74 -11.28 10.28
N GLU A 7 -28.38 -10.03 10.60
CA GLU A 7 -29.34 -8.98 10.97
C GLU A 7 -30.27 -8.64 9.80
N THR A 8 -29.74 -8.51 8.59
CA THR A 8 -30.53 -8.22 7.39
C THR A 8 -31.53 -9.33 7.10
N VAL A 9 -31.13 -10.59 7.18
CA VAL A 9 -32.05 -11.74 7.05
C VAL A 9 -33.08 -11.75 8.17
N SER A 10 -32.65 -11.52 9.42
CA SER A 10 -33.56 -11.46 10.57
C SER A 10 -34.62 -10.38 10.43
N ARG A 11 -34.25 -9.23 9.85
CA ARG A 11 -35.13 -8.07 9.65
C ARG A 11 -36.04 -8.21 8.42
N ARG A 12 -35.52 -8.75 7.32
CA ARG A 12 -36.23 -8.76 6.02
C ARG A 12 -36.94 -10.06 5.70
N VAL A 13 -36.54 -11.17 6.33
CA VAL A 13 -37.09 -12.50 6.05
C VAL A 13 -37.77 -13.08 7.29
N SER A 14 -37.00 -13.41 8.33
CA SER A 14 -37.51 -13.92 9.60
C SER A 14 -36.36 -14.00 10.62
N ARG A 15 -36.67 -13.82 11.91
CA ARG A 15 -35.69 -13.88 13.00
C ARG A 15 -35.01 -15.25 13.05
N LEU A 16 -33.68 -15.26 13.02
CA LEU A 16 -32.88 -16.50 13.09
C LEU A 16 -32.85 -17.10 14.51
N PRO A 17 -32.82 -18.44 14.65
CA PRO A 17 -33.07 -19.44 13.60
C PRO A 17 -34.57 -19.57 13.28
N PHE A 18 -34.92 -19.95 12.04
CA PHE A 18 -36.31 -20.20 11.64
C PHE A 18 -36.43 -21.37 10.65
N LEU A 19 -37.60 -22.01 10.59
CA LEU A 19 -37.90 -23.06 9.62
C LEU A 19 -38.46 -22.48 8.32
N ARG A 20 -37.95 -22.91 7.17
CA ARG A 20 -38.50 -22.62 5.83
C ARG A 20 -38.44 -23.86 4.97
N ASN A 21 -39.59 -24.30 4.44
CA ASN A 21 -39.73 -25.53 3.65
C ASN A 21 -39.11 -26.77 4.33
N GLY A 22 -39.27 -26.89 5.65
CA GLY A 22 -38.72 -27.99 6.45
C GLY A 22 -37.22 -27.90 6.75
N ILE A 23 -36.51 -26.88 6.26
CA ILE A 23 -35.09 -26.64 6.53
C ILE A 23 -34.95 -25.58 7.62
N ASN A 24 -34.14 -25.88 8.64
CA ASN A 24 -33.80 -24.92 9.71
C ASN A 24 -32.73 -23.95 9.22
N VAL A 25 -33.12 -22.71 8.94
CA VAL A 25 -32.23 -21.64 8.49
C VAL A 25 -31.55 -21.02 9.72
N THR A 26 -30.27 -21.31 9.89
CA THR A 26 -29.44 -20.80 10.98
C THR A 26 -28.47 -19.72 10.48
N GLY A 27 -27.90 -18.96 11.43
CA GLY A 27 -26.81 -18.04 11.11
C GLY A 27 -25.61 -18.75 10.47
N GLU A 28 -25.28 -19.96 10.93
CA GLU A 28 -24.21 -20.79 10.38
C GLU A 28 -24.44 -21.14 8.90
N LEU A 29 -25.64 -21.61 8.56
CA LEU A 29 -25.99 -21.93 7.17
C LEU A 29 -25.82 -20.70 6.25
N ILE A 30 -26.27 -19.54 6.70
CA ILE A 30 -26.10 -18.27 5.98
C ILE A 30 -24.61 -17.93 5.86
N GLY A 31 -23.84 -18.07 6.93
CA GLY A 31 -22.41 -17.76 6.97
C GLY A 31 -21.62 -18.58 5.96
N VAL A 32 -21.77 -19.91 6.03
CA VAL A 32 -21.09 -20.83 5.11
C VAL A 32 -21.51 -20.57 3.67
N THR A 33 -22.80 -20.34 3.39
CA THR A 33 -23.27 -20.01 2.03
C THR A 33 -22.60 -18.74 1.50
N MET A 34 -22.55 -17.69 2.31
CA MET A 34 -21.90 -16.44 1.94
C MET A 34 -20.39 -16.60 1.72
N GLU A 35 -19.72 -17.44 2.51
CA GLU A 35 -18.30 -17.75 2.31
C GLU A 35 -18.06 -18.47 0.99
N CYS A 36 -18.84 -19.51 0.67
CA CYS A 36 -18.73 -20.24 -0.59
C CYS A 36 -18.88 -19.29 -1.79
N LEU A 37 -19.85 -18.39 -1.76
CA LEU A 37 -20.04 -17.41 -2.82
C LEU A 37 -18.91 -16.37 -2.86
N ASN A 38 -18.38 -15.94 -1.72
CA ASN A 38 -17.28 -14.97 -1.68
C ASN A 38 -15.92 -15.55 -2.07
N VAL A 39 -15.73 -16.88 -2.07
CA VAL A 39 -14.52 -17.51 -2.62
C VAL A 39 -14.46 -17.37 -4.13
N GLU A 40 -15.61 -17.45 -4.82
CA GLU A 40 -15.64 -17.38 -6.27
C GLU A 40 -15.28 -16.00 -6.82
N PHE A 41 -14.58 -15.98 -7.95
CA PHE A 41 -14.15 -14.73 -8.60
C PHE A 41 -15.35 -13.85 -8.98
N LYS A 42 -16.38 -14.45 -9.58
CA LYS A 42 -17.61 -13.75 -10.00
C LYS A 42 -18.63 -13.57 -8.88
N LYS A 43 -18.30 -14.04 -7.67
CA LYS A 43 -19.21 -14.08 -6.52
C LYS A 43 -20.52 -14.81 -6.82
N ALA A 44 -20.45 -15.80 -7.71
CA ALA A 44 -21.59 -16.51 -8.24
C ALA A 44 -21.28 -18.00 -8.38
N LEU A 45 -22.23 -18.86 -7.99
CA LEU A 45 -22.14 -20.31 -8.12
C LEU A 45 -23.42 -20.88 -8.74
N PRO A 46 -23.32 -21.91 -9.61
CA PRO A 46 -24.47 -22.72 -9.97
C PRO A 46 -25.13 -23.31 -8.73
N LEU A 47 -26.46 -23.37 -8.69
CA LEU A 47 -27.17 -23.91 -7.53
C LEU A 47 -26.90 -25.41 -7.34
N MET A 48 -26.90 -26.18 -8.43
CA MET A 48 -26.81 -27.65 -8.40
C MET A 48 -25.66 -28.13 -9.28
N THR A 49 -24.91 -29.13 -8.82
CA THR A 49 -23.91 -29.86 -9.59
C THR A 49 -24.59 -30.95 -10.43
N PRO A 50 -24.29 -31.10 -11.73
CA PRO A 50 -24.86 -32.18 -12.53
C PRO A 50 -24.46 -33.55 -11.96
N LYS A 51 -25.39 -34.52 -11.99
CA LYS A 51 -25.18 -35.86 -11.38
C LYS A 51 -23.98 -36.61 -11.98
N ASP A 52 -23.71 -36.38 -13.27
CA ASP A 52 -22.66 -37.07 -14.03
C ASP A 52 -21.54 -36.10 -14.45
N ALA A 53 -21.35 -35.03 -13.67
CA ALA A 53 -20.31 -34.05 -13.95
C ALA A 53 -18.92 -34.69 -13.74
N PRO A 54 -18.04 -34.72 -14.75
CA PRO A 54 -16.65 -35.12 -14.55
C PRO A 54 -15.92 -34.17 -13.58
N ASP A 55 -14.84 -34.66 -12.95
CA ASP A 55 -14.12 -33.95 -11.87
C ASP A 55 -13.62 -32.53 -12.22
N HIS A 56 -13.55 -32.20 -13.50
CA HIS A 56 -13.12 -30.90 -14.00
C HIS A 56 -14.25 -29.86 -14.17
N ILE A 57 -15.49 -30.23 -13.88
CA ILE A 57 -16.62 -29.29 -13.90
C ILE A 57 -16.65 -28.50 -12.59
N ALA A 58 -16.88 -27.19 -12.69
CA ALA A 58 -17.05 -26.35 -11.53
C ALA A 58 -18.19 -26.87 -10.63
N LYS A 59 -17.82 -27.20 -9.38
CA LYS A 59 -18.75 -27.62 -8.32
C LYS A 59 -19.78 -26.52 -8.08
N GLY A 60 -21.04 -26.93 -7.89
CA GLY A 60 -22.14 -26.05 -7.51
C GLY A 60 -22.17 -25.77 -6.01
N LEU A 61 -23.06 -24.87 -5.61
CA LEU A 61 -23.28 -24.51 -4.22
C LEU A 61 -23.72 -25.71 -3.37
N ASP A 62 -24.45 -26.65 -3.96
CA ASP A 62 -24.89 -27.89 -3.30
C ASP A 62 -23.71 -28.68 -2.74
N HIS A 63 -22.68 -28.90 -3.55
CA HIS A 63 -21.49 -29.62 -3.13
C HIS A 63 -20.66 -28.82 -2.12
N CYS A 64 -20.54 -27.50 -2.33
CA CYS A 64 -19.83 -26.63 -1.38
C CYS A 64 -20.46 -26.62 0.03
N LEU A 65 -21.79 -26.72 0.12
CA LEU A 65 -22.49 -26.82 1.40
C LEU A 65 -22.40 -28.22 2.00
N GLU A 66 -22.53 -29.29 1.20
CA GLU A 66 -22.38 -30.68 1.67
C GLU A 66 -20.98 -30.96 2.26
N GLU A 67 -19.93 -30.36 1.70
CA GLU A 67 -18.57 -30.50 2.22
C GLU A 67 -18.35 -29.82 3.59
N ARG A 68 -19.16 -28.80 3.92
CA ARG A 68 -18.93 -27.93 5.10
C ARG A 68 -19.96 -28.09 6.20
N LEU A 69 -21.14 -28.59 5.87
CA LEU A 69 -22.27 -28.73 6.79
C LEU A 69 -22.84 -30.15 6.69
N PRO A 70 -23.27 -30.76 7.81
CA PRO A 70 -23.86 -32.10 7.83
C PRO A 70 -25.32 -32.07 7.34
N VAL A 71 -25.57 -31.53 6.14
CA VAL A 71 -26.89 -31.37 5.54
C VAL A 71 -26.85 -31.73 4.06
N SER A 72 -27.97 -32.20 3.50
CA SER A 72 -28.05 -32.46 2.06
C SER A 72 -28.17 -31.13 1.29
N GLY A 73 -27.10 -30.75 0.59
CA GLY A 73 -27.00 -29.52 -0.19
C GLY A 73 -28.11 -29.41 -1.24
N LYS A 74 -28.51 -30.52 -1.86
CA LYS A 74 -29.63 -30.57 -2.81
C LYS A 74 -30.95 -30.05 -2.22
N THR A 75 -31.22 -30.34 -0.95
CA THR A 75 -32.43 -29.89 -0.25
C THR A 75 -32.30 -28.47 0.29
N VAL A 76 -31.10 -28.09 0.73
CA VAL A 76 -30.86 -26.83 1.43
C VAL A 76 -30.67 -25.66 0.45
N VAL A 77 -29.99 -25.89 -0.68
CA VAL A 77 -29.63 -24.82 -1.62
C VAL A 77 -30.83 -24.02 -2.15
N PRO A 78 -31.94 -24.64 -2.60
CA PRO A 78 -33.09 -23.85 -3.07
C PRO A 78 -33.66 -22.94 -1.98
N VAL A 79 -33.69 -23.43 -0.74
CA VAL A 79 -34.19 -22.67 0.42
C VAL A 79 -33.26 -21.51 0.77
N ILE A 80 -31.95 -21.75 0.89
CA ILE A 80 -31.02 -20.69 1.26
C ILE A 80 -30.87 -19.66 0.13
N ALA A 81 -30.92 -20.07 -1.14
CA ALA A 81 -30.91 -19.16 -2.27
C ALA A 81 -32.12 -18.21 -2.25
N ASP A 82 -33.32 -18.76 -2.01
CA ASP A 82 -34.56 -17.99 -1.85
C ASP A 82 -34.50 -17.03 -0.65
N VAL A 83 -33.95 -17.46 0.49
CA VAL A 83 -33.74 -16.59 1.67
C VAL A 83 -32.82 -15.42 1.36
N LEU A 84 -31.66 -15.67 0.73
CA LEU A 84 -30.70 -14.62 0.41
C LEU A 84 -31.25 -13.64 -0.64
N CYS A 85 -32.00 -14.13 -1.63
CA CYS A 85 -32.67 -13.29 -2.61
C CYS A 85 -33.78 -12.44 -1.96
N SER A 86 -34.62 -13.05 -1.12
CA SER A 86 -35.68 -12.35 -0.37
C SER A 86 -35.12 -11.26 0.55
N ALA A 87 -33.93 -11.48 1.12
CA ALA A 87 -33.25 -10.50 1.96
C ALA A 87 -32.63 -9.34 1.15
N GLY A 88 -32.57 -9.43 -0.18
CA GLY A 88 -31.86 -8.49 -1.05
C GLY A 88 -30.35 -8.54 -0.83
N ILE A 89 -29.81 -9.73 -0.56
CA ILE A 89 -28.37 -9.99 -0.34
C ILE A 89 -27.74 -10.58 -1.60
N ALA A 90 -28.51 -11.37 -2.33
CA ALA A 90 -28.12 -12.04 -3.56
C ALA A 90 -29.23 -11.90 -4.62
N GLU A 91 -28.91 -12.27 -5.84
CA GLU A 91 -29.86 -12.41 -6.94
C GLU A 91 -29.69 -13.74 -7.67
N GLN A 92 -30.77 -14.25 -8.28
CA GLN A 92 -30.69 -15.42 -9.15
C GLN A 92 -30.29 -14.98 -10.55
N ILE A 93 -29.30 -15.69 -11.11
CA ILE A 93 -28.80 -15.44 -12.46
C ILE A 93 -28.72 -16.75 -13.24
N GLU A 94 -28.56 -16.65 -14.55
CA GLU A 94 -28.22 -17.78 -15.40
C GLU A 94 -26.75 -17.71 -15.80
N LEU A 95 -25.98 -18.74 -15.41
CA LEU A 95 -24.59 -18.89 -15.83
C LEU A 95 -24.51 -19.81 -17.04
N LEU A 96 -23.94 -19.32 -18.14
CA LEU A 96 -23.60 -20.18 -19.26
C LEU A 96 -22.39 -21.04 -18.90
N ASP A 97 -22.62 -22.33 -18.72
CA ASP A 97 -21.55 -23.29 -18.49
C ASP A 97 -20.77 -23.50 -19.80
N LYS A 98 -19.48 -23.15 -19.80
CA LYS A 98 -18.65 -23.24 -21.01
C LYS A 98 -18.41 -24.68 -21.46
N GLN A 99 -18.50 -25.66 -20.57
CA GLN A 99 -18.23 -27.06 -20.87
C GLN A 99 -19.50 -27.76 -21.37
N ILE A 100 -20.64 -27.46 -20.74
CA ILE A 100 -21.92 -28.10 -21.06
C ILE A 100 -22.69 -27.32 -22.14
N HIS A 101 -22.29 -26.08 -22.44
CA HIS A 101 -22.98 -25.16 -23.36
C HIS A 101 -24.47 -24.99 -23.05
N ARG A 102 -24.84 -25.09 -21.76
CA ARG A 102 -26.21 -24.92 -21.29
C ARG A 102 -26.26 -23.87 -20.16
N PRO A 103 -27.29 -23.01 -20.16
CA PRO A 103 -27.53 -22.11 -19.04
C PRO A 103 -27.88 -22.91 -17.79
N ARG A 104 -27.29 -22.53 -16.66
CA ARG A 104 -27.53 -23.12 -15.34
C ARG A 104 -28.03 -22.05 -14.40
N LYS A 105 -29.07 -22.37 -13.62
CA LYS A 105 -29.52 -21.51 -12.53
C LYS A 105 -28.41 -21.38 -11.50
N ALA A 106 -28.12 -20.16 -11.13
CA ALA A 106 -27.06 -19.78 -10.23
C ALA A 106 -27.53 -18.69 -9.28
N ILE A 107 -26.75 -18.46 -8.23
CA ILE A 107 -26.95 -17.36 -7.30
C ILE A 107 -25.69 -16.50 -7.29
N GLN A 108 -25.87 -15.18 -7.31
CA GLN A 108 -24.80 -14.19 -7.26
C GLN A 108 -25.01 -13.24 -6.09
N LEU A 109 -23.94 -12.96 -5.34
CA LEU A 109 -23.99 -11.94 -4.30
C LEU A 109 -24.03 -10.54 -4.89
N LEU A 110 -24.87 -9.69 -4.32
CA LEU A 110 -24.88 -8.27 -4.66
C LEU A 110 -23.61 -7.58 -4.13
N PRO A 111 -23.06 -6.57 -4.83
CA PRO A 111 -21.78 -5.94 -4.49
C PRO A 111 -21.65 -5.50 -3.03
N ALA A 112 -22.73 -4.98 -2.43
CA ALA A 112 -22.79 -4.51 -1.04
C ALA A 112 -22.54 -5.62 0.00
N TYR A 113 -22.66 -6.89 -0.39
CA TYR A 113 -22.47 -8.06 0.46
C TYR A 113 -21.28 -8.92 0.04
N THR A 114 -20.51 -8.45 -0.94
CA THR A 114 -19.23 -9.06 -1.30
C THR A 114 -18.15 -8.61 -0.34
N TRP A 115 -17.26 -9.52 0.03
CA TRP A 115 -15.99 -9.18 0.66
C TRP A 115 -14.86 -9.87 -0.09
N HIS A 116 -13.78 -9.15 -0.28
CA HIS A 116 -12.57 -9.75 -0.79
C HIS A 116 -12.03 -10.67 0.30
N ILE A 117 -11.93 -11.97 0.02
CA ILE A 117 -11.19 -12.91 0.84
C ILE A 117 -9.70 -12.63 0.63
N ALA A 118 -9.24 -11.53 1.22
CA ALA A 118 -7.84 -11.24 1.49
C ALA A 118 -7.60 -11.27 3.01
N SER A 119 -8.39 -12.05 3.75
CA SER A 119 -8.20 -12.30 5.18
C SER A 119 -8.17 -13.81 5.43
N PRO A 120 -7.14 -14.34 6.12
CA PRO A 120 -7.09 -15.74 6.49
C PRO A 120 -8.15 -16.04 7.56
N THR A 121 -8.47 -17.32 7.64
CA THR A 121 -9.38 -18.03 8.55
C THR A 121 -9.58 -17.36 9.91
N LEU A 122 -10.85 -17.15 10.28
CA LEU A 122 -11.27 -16.77 11.63
C LEU A 122 -10.76 -17.80 12.64
N SER A 123 -9.80 -17.39 13.47
CA SER A 123 -9.51 -18.10 14.71
C SER A 123 -10.56 -17.67 15.73
N LEU A 124 -11.27 -18.64 16.34
CA LEU A 124 -12.17 -18.40 17.47
C LEU A 124 -11.42 -17.63 18.58
N PRO A 125 -12.09 -16.71 19.31
CA PRO A 125 -11.45 -16.04 20.43
C PRO A 125 -11.10 -17.07 21.51
N PRO A 126 -9.91 -16.96 22.14
CA PRO A 126 -9.61 -17.76 23.32
C PRO A 126 -10.61 -17.40 24.42
N SER A 127 -11.39 -18.40 24.85
CA SER A 127 -12.27 -18.31 26.00
C SER A 127 -11.42 -18.40 27.26
N GLY A 128 -10.95 -17.26 27.77
CA GLY A 128 -10.16 -17.14 28.99
C GLY A 128 -10.06 -15.67 29.41
N ASN A 129 -9.84 -15.41 30.70
CA ASN A 129 -10.02 -14.13 31.43
C ASN A 129 -9.22 -12.88 30.95
N ASP A 130 -8.68 -12.85 29.74
CA ASP A 130 -7.94 -11.71 29.15
C ASP A 130 -8.86 -10.61 28.55
N ALA A 131 -10.18 -10.72 28.75
CA ALA A 131 -11.18 -9.90 28.07
C ALA A 131 -11.18 -8.40 28.45
N LEU A 132 -10.49 -8.01 29.52
CA LEU A 132 -10.43 -6.61 29.97
C LEU A 132 -9.36 -5.77 29.22
N ASP A 133 -8.35 -6.40 28.60
CA ASP A 133 -7.19 -5.68 28.03
C ASP A 133 -7.35 -5.22 26.57
N LEU A 134 -8.51 -5.46 25.93
CA LEU A 134 -8.67 -5.30 24.48
C LEU A 134 -9.81 -4.34 24.07
N ALA A 135 -10.34 -3.54 24.99
CA ALA A 135 -11.47 -2.64 24.70
C ALA A 135 -11.18 -1.66 23.54
N TRP A 136 -9.94 -1.20 23.41
CA TRP A 136 -9.51 -0.28 22.35
C TRP A 136 -9.48 -0.91 20.94
N MET A 137 -9.48 -2.25 20.84
CA MET A 137 -9.42 -2.97 19.56
C MET A 137 -10.75 -2.99 18.80
N LYS A 138 -11.85 -2.58 19.45
CA LYS A 138 -13.18 -2.54 18.83
C LYS A 138 -13.28 -1.51 17.70
N ILE A 139 -12.47 -0.45 17.74
CA ILE A 139 -12.48 0.63 16.76
C ILE A 139 -11.04 1.02 16.45
N CYS A 140 -10.65 0.97 15.19
CA CYS A 140 -9.32 1.36 14.75
C CYS A 140 -9.11 2.86 14.92
N PRO A 141 -8.07 3.31 15.63
CA PRO A 141 -7.82 4.73 15.85
C PRO A 141 -7.54 5.50 14.55
N VAL A 142 -7.03 4.82 13.53
CA VAL A 142 -6.65 5.42 12.24
C VAL A 142 -7.86 5.76 11.38
N CYS A 143 -8.74 4.79 11.14
CA CYS A 143 -9.88 4.96 10.25
C CYS A 143 -11.21 5.17 10.95
N ARG A 144 -11.29 4.92 12.27
CA ARG A 144 -12.49 4.97 13.11
C ARG A 144 -13.65 4.08 12.65
N THR A 145 -13.42 3.17 11.71
CA THR A 145 -14.44 2.30 11.11
C THR A 145 -14.08 0.82 11.24
N GLY A 146 -12.83 0.46 11.00
CA GLY A 146 -12.36 -0.93 11.04
C GLY A 146 -12.20 -1.46 12.46
N ILE A 147 -12.32 -2.77 12.61
CA ILE A 147 -12.02 -3.51 13.84
C ILE A 147 -10.57 -3.98 13.77
N LEU A 148 -9.88 -3.96 14.90
CA LEU A 148 -8.51 -4.43 15.04
C LEU A 148 -8.50 -5.92 15.44
N ASN A 149 -7.81 -6.74 14.64
CA ASN A 149 -7.68 -8.18 14.88
C ASN A 149 -6.26 -8.53 15.29
N LYS A 150 -6.12 -9.40 16.30
CA LYS A 150 -4.84 -10.02 16.65
C LYS A 150 -4.48 -11.06 15.60
N VAL A 151 -3.32 -10.92 14.97
CA VAL A 151 -2.79 -11.83 13.96
C VAL A 151 -1.49 -12.42 14.49
N ILE A 152 -1.49 -13.73 14.72
CA ILE A 152 -0.34 -14.49 15.22
C ILE A 152 0.41 -15.09 14.02
N GLY A 153 1.75 -15.18 14.11
CA GLY A 153 2.57 -15.87 13.10
C GLY A 153 2.93 -15.06 11.85
N LYS A 154 2.57 -13.77 11.77
CA LYS A 154 3.06 -12.86 10.72
C LYS A 154 4.22 -12.03 11.24
N GLN A 155 5.41 -12.22 10.68
CA GLN A 155 6.56 -11.34 10.92
C GLN A 155 6.51 -10.12 9.97
N LEU A 156 6.67 -8.92 10.51
CA LEU A 156 6.81 -7.71 9.71
C LEU A 156 8.31 -7.44 9.48
N PHE A 157 8.66 -7.15 8.23
CA PHE A 157 10.06 -6.89 7.83
C PHE A 157 10.60 -5.62 8.50
N GLY A 158 11.77 -5.71 9.13
CA GLY A 158 12.42 -4.59 9.84
C GLY A 158 11.90 -4.32 11.26
N ILE A 159 11.03 -5.18 11.80
CA ILE A 159 10.48 -5.05 13.15
C ILE A 159 10.98 -6.23 14.00
N PRO A 160 11.41 -6.02 15.27
CA PRO A 160 11.77 -7.10 16.19
C PRO A 160 10.66 -8.15 16.29
N HIS A 161 11.02 -9.42 16.52
CA HIS A 161 10.03 -10.49 16.69
C HIS A 161 9.01 -10.12 17.78
N ALA A 162 7.77 -9.89 17.34
CA ALA A 162 6.61 -9.77 18.20
C ALA A 162 5.76 -11.03 18.02
N ASP A 163 5.28 -11.60 19.13
CA ASP A 163 4.49 -12.84 19.10
C ASP A 163 3.20 -12.69 18.28
N TYR A 164 2.71 -11.47 18.15
CA TYR A 164 1.56 -11.12 17.33
C TYR A 164 1.62 -9.67 16.86
N ILE A 165 0.87 -9.39 15.80
CA ILE A 165 0.57 -8.05 15.33
C ILE A 165 -0.93 -7.79 15.45
N ILE A 166 -1.33 -6.54 15.55
CA ILE A 166 -2.74 -6.14 15.51
C ILE A 166 -2.99 -5.44 14.19
N GLU A 167 -3.93 -5.92 13.39
CA GLU A 167 -4.21 -5.43 12.03
C GLU A 167 -5.66 -4.93 11.90
N CYS A 168 -5.83 -3.76 11.31
CA CYS A 168 -7.14 -3.18 11.02
C CYS A 168 -7.75 -3.81 9.76
N THR A 169 -8.97 -4.32 9.91
CA THR A 169 -9.78 -4.90 8.83
C THR A 169 -10.18 -3.94 7.72
N HIS A 170 -10.17 -2.63 7.97
CA HIS A 170 -10.62 -1.63 6.99
C HIS A 170 -9.44 -0.89 6.33
N CYS A 171 -8.56 -0.29 7.13
CA CYS A 171 -7.48 0.54 6.60
C CYS A 171 -6.11 -0.15 6.51
N GLY A 172 -6.03 -1.40 6.96
CA GLY A 172 -4.76 -2.15 7.03
C GLY A 172 -3.72 -1.50 7.94
N ALA A 173 -4.15 -0.69 8.93
CA ALA A 173 -3.26 -0.19 9.97
C ALA A 173 -2.71 -1.36 10.80
N LYS A 174 -1.40 -1.38 11.03
CA LYS A 174 -0.72 -2.43 11.79
C LYS A 174 -0.10 -1.86 13.05
N PHE A 175 -0.34 -2.51 14.16
CA PHE A 175 0.21 -2.19 15.47
C PHE A 175 1.03 -3.37 15.99
N ILE A 176 2.13 -3.08 16.65
CA ILE A 176 2.99 -4.09 17.29
C ILE A 176 3.03 -3.85 18.80
N PRO A 177 3.04 -4.89 19.63
CA PRO A 177 3.24 -4.74 21.06
C PRO A 177 4.69 -4.30 21.37
N VAL A 178 4.83 -3.34 22.27
CA VAL A 178 6.10 -2.84 22.81
C VAL A 178 5.93 -2.72 24.33
N GLY A 179 6.23 -3.80 25.05
CA GLY A 179 5.90 -3.91 26.47
C GLY A 179 4.38 -3.92 26.70
N THR A 180 3.88 -3.01 27.53
CA THR A 180 2.43 -2.81 27.78
C THR A 180 1.75 -1.85 26.80
N GLN A 181 2.51 -1.35 25.81
CA GLN A 181 2.05 -0.35 24.86
C GLN A 181 2.03 -0.92 23.44
N TYR A 182 1.47 -0.16 22.51
CA TYR A 182 1.35 -0.53 21.11
C TYR A 182 1.89 0.56 20.20
N ARG A 183 2.72 0.17 19.22
CA ARG A 183 3.30 1.08 18.22
C ARG A 183 2.62 0.92 16.88
N LEU A 184 2.18 2.02 16.27
CA LEU A 184 1.64 2.04 14.91
C LEU A 184 2.79 2.01 13.91
N VAL A 185 2.87 0.99 13.06
CA VAL A 185 4.04 0.77 12.18
C VAL A 185 3.74 0.87 10.69
N SER A 186 2.49 0.68 10.28
CA SER A 186 2.09 0.89 8.89
C SER A 186 0.59 1.15 8.77
N ILE A 187 0.20 1.78 7.67
CA ILE A 187 -1.20 2.00 7.26
C ILE A 187 -1.27 1.72 5.76
N ALA A 188 -2.12 0.78 5.34
CA ALA A 188 -2.15 0.33 3.95
C ALA A 188 -2.92 1.27 3.02
N THR A 189 -4.12 1.72 3.43
CA THR A 189 -5.05 2.38 2.50
C THR A 189 -5.24 3.88 2.74
N ILE A 190 -4.88 4.40 3.92
CA ILE A 190 -5.04 5.83 4.26
C ILE A 190 -3.71 6.57 4.07
N LYS A 191 -3.74 7.60 3.22
CA LYS A 191 -2.60 8.49 2.93
C LYS A 191 -2.72 9.87 3.60
N ASP A 192 -3.43 9.94 4.73
CA ASP A 192 -3.62 11.20 5.44
C ASP A 192 -2.30 11.66 6.10
N PRO A 193 -1.81 12.87 5.79
CA PRO A 193 -0.55 13.40 6.34
C PRO A 193 -0.56 13.54 7.87
N LEU A 194 -1.73 13.60 8.53
CA LEU A 194 -1.82 13.63 9.99
C LEU A 194 -1.26 12.35 10.62
N TRP A 195 -1.52 11.21 10.00
CA TRP A 195 -1.06 9.91 10.49
C TRP A 195 0.42 9.68 10.27
N LYS A 196 1.05 10.40 9.33
CA LYS A 196 2.51 10.38 9.15
C LYS A 196 3.24 10.84 10.42
N LYS A 197 2.65 11.74 11.20
CA LYS A 197 3.20 12.20 12.50
C LYS A 197 2.97 11.21 13.64
N GLN A 198 2.09 10.23 13.47
CA GLN A 198 1.74 9.21 14.46
C GLN A 198 2.36 7.85 14.15
N LEU A 199 2.89 7.67 12.94
CA LEU A 199 3.68 6.52 12.56
C LEU A 199 4.90 6.40 13.51
N ASP A 200 5.22 5.18 13.91
CA ASP A 200 6.27 4.80 14.86
C ASP A 200 6.11 5.30 16.29
N LYS A 201 5.02 6.02 16.60
CA LYS A 201 4.70 6.38 17.98
C LYS A 201 4.07 5.21 18.72
N THR A 202 4.46 5.12 19.98
CA THR A 202 4.03 4.06 20.90
C THR A 202 3.12 4.68 21.95
N TYR A 203 1.93 4.11 22.12
CA TYR A 203 0.91 4.60 23.04
C TYR A 203 0.34 3.44 23.85
N SER A 204 -0.16 3.73 25.06
CA SER A 204 -0.92 2.77 25.85
C SER A 204 -2.26 2.42 25.17
N PRO A 205 -2.87 1.27 25.50
CA PRO A 205 -4.24 0.91 25.11
C PRO A 205 -5.24 2.05 25.27
N ASP A 206 -5.24 2.70 26.43
CA ASP A 206 -6.18 3.80 26.74
C ASP A 206 -5.95 5.02 25.85
N ALA A 207 -4.69 5.39 25.61
CA ALA A 207 -4.35 6.49 24.72
C ALA A 207 -4.77 6.20 23.27
N TRP A 208 -4.61 4.96 22.80
CA TRP A 208 -5.16 4.56 21.49
C TRP A 208 -6.69 4.60 21.46
N ALA A 209 -7.36 4.21 22.54
CA ALA A 209 -8.81 4.31 22.66
C ALA A 209 -9.28 5.77 22.62
N ASP A 210 -8.57 6.69 23.28
CA ASP A 210 -8.84 8.12 23.24
C ASP A 210 -8.66 8.69 21.82
N ILE A 211 -7.57 8.33 21.13
CA ILE A 211 -7.34 8.71 19.75
C ILE A 211 -8.46 8.19 18.83
N ALA A 212 -8.95 6.97 19.07
CA ALA A 212 -10.04 6.35 18.31
C ALA A 212 -11.39 7.05 18.52
N ARG A 213 -11.69 7.48 19.76
CA ARG A 213 -12.86 8.30 20.07
C ARG A 213 -12.81 9.68 19.42
N GLY A 214 -11.60 10.16 19.11
CA GLY A 214 -11.35 11.48 18.55
C GLY A 214 -11.42 12.57 19.62
N PRO A 215 -11.04 13.82 19.28
CA PRO A 215 -11.21 14.92 20.21
C PRO A 215 -12.70 15.06 20.54
N ASN A 216 -13.05 14.93 21.81
CA ASN A 216 -14.33 15.43 22.30
C ASN A 216 -14.48 16.86 21.78
N PRO A 217 -15.67 17.28 21.31
CA PRO A 217 -15.89 18.64 20.86
C PRO A 217 -15.65 19.60 22.03
N GLY A 218 -14.41 20.09 22.17
CA GLY A 218 -13.96 20.95 23.27
C GLY A 218 -12.54 20.74 23.84
N GLY A 219 -11.77 19.71 23.45
CA GLY A 219 -10.47 19.41 24.10
C GLY A 219 -9.24 19.44 23.17
N SER A 220 -8.28 20.33 23.45
CA SER A 220 -6.96 20.37 22.80
C SER A 220 -6.08 19.18 23.22
N LEU A 221 -5.43 18.53 22.25
CA LEU A 221 -4.52 17.39 22.44
C LEU A 221 -3.13 17.85 22.89
N LEU A 222 -2.92 17.99 24.21
CA LEU A 222 -1.57 17.96 24.79
C LEU A 222 -1.57 17.15 26.10
N PRO A 223 -0.62 16.22 26.30
CA PRO A 223 -0.45 15.52 27.57
C PRO A 223 -0.01 16.52 28.65
N ARG A 224 -0.84 16.68 29.69
CA ARG A 224 -0.50 17.45 30.88
C ARG A 224 0.54 16.65 31.67
N GLY A 225 1.81 16.99 31.51
CA GLY A 225 2.90 16.39 32.28
C GLY A 225 2.70 16.65 33.78
N THR A 226 2.54 15.58 34.56
CA THR A 226 2.56 15.62 36.02
C THR A 226 4.00 15.81 36.49
N LYS A 227 4.31 16.98 37.03
CA LYS A 227 5.46 17.20 37.94
C LYS A 227 4.91 17.49 39.34
N PRO A 228 5.45 16.86 40.40
CA PRO A 228 5.09 17.19 41.76
C PRO A 228 5.76 18.48 42.22
N ALA A 229 5.04 19.20 43.06
CA ALA A 229 5.37 20.51 43.59
C ALA A 229 6.48 20.44 44.66
N ALA A 230 7.39 21.41 44.62
CA ALA A 230 8.08 21.91 45.80
C ALA A 230 8.15 23.45 45.70
N SER A 231 7.62 24.07 46.74
CA SER A 231 7.47 25.49 46.97
C SER A 231 8.75 26.11 47.54
N THR A 232 9.20 27.24 46.98
CA THR A 232 9.76 28.32 47.80
C THR A 232 9.65 29.68 47.12
N THR A 233 9.08 30.61 47.87
CA THR A 233 8.96 32.06 47.68
C THR A 233 10.31 32.78 47.83
N ALA A 234 10.55 33.84 47.04
CA ALA A 234 10.91 35.19 47.53
C ALA A 234 11.36 36.14 46.38
N THR A 235 10.56 37.19 46.19
CA THR A 235 10.86 38.61 45.95
C THR A 235 12.29 39.09 45.58
N GLY A 236 12.37 39.98 44.57
CA GLY A 236 13.47 40.95 44.44
C GLY A 236 13.42 41.78 43.15
N ALA A 237 13.19 43.09 43.28
CA ALA A 237 13.14 44.10 42.21
C ALA A 237 14.49 44.32 41.50
N GLY A 238 14.51 44.62 40.19
CA GLY A 238 14.69 46.01 39.70
C GLY A 238 15.85 46.10 38.69
N PRO A 239 15.92 47.15 37.84
CA PRO A 239 16.34 47.06 36.43
C PRO A 239 17.70 47.69 36.11
N ALA A 240 18.29 47.35 34.96
CA ALA A 240 19.27 48.20 34.28
C ALA A 240 19.40 47.88 32.78
N LEU A 241 19.13 48.90 31.96
CA LEU A 241 19.68 49.04 30.61
C LEU A 241 21.21 49.00 30.68
N LEU A 242 21.87 48.48 29.64
CA LEU A 242 23.00 49.16 28.99
C LEU A 242 23.24 48.60 27.59
N THR A 243 23.32 49.53 26.66
CA THR A 243 23.80 49.47 25.29
C THR A 243 25.23 48.96 25.18
N SER A 244 25.53 48.16 24.15
CA SER A 244 26.86 48.17 23.53
C SER A 244 26.79 47.75 22.07
N THR A 245 27.43 48.56 21.22
CA THR A 245 27.51 48.50 19.77
C THR A 245 28.88 48.00 19.29
N VAL A 246 28.89 47.59 18.01
CA VAL A 246 30.03 47.50 17.04
C VAL A 246 30.90 46.22 17.06
N PRO A 247 31.64 45.88 15.97
CA PRO A 247 31.20 45.17 14.76
C PRO A 247 32.02 43.88 14.50
N THR A 248 31.60 42.98 13.59
CA THR A 248 32.54 42.24 12.71
C THR A 248 31.83 41.34 11.68
N HIS A 249 32.23 41.52 10.42
CA HIS A 249 32.17 40.65 9.22
C HIS A 249 30.89 39.91 8.78
N PRO A 250 30.57 39.91 7.46
CA PRO A 250 29.49 39.11 6.91
C PRO A 250 29.95 37.65 6.86
N ALA A 251 29.56 36.88 7.87
CA ALA A 251 29.61 35.43 7.79
C ALA A 251 28.64 34.97 6.68
N ALA A 252 29.18 34.17 5.76
CA ALA A 252 28.43 33.41 4.78
C ALA A 252 27.21 32.77 5.45
N GLN A 253 26.02 33.28 5.11
CA GLN A 253 24.77 32.68 5.52
C GLN A 253 24.67 31.33 4.82
N ALA A 254 24.96 30.26 5.57
CA ALA A 254 24.53 28.93 5.20
C ALA A 254 23.01 28.96 5.00
N LEU A 255 22.58 28.93 3.74
CA LEU A 255 21.18 28.83 3.37
C LEU A 255 20.64 27.52 3.96
N LYS A 256 19.83 27.65 5.00
CA LYS A 256 18.97 26.58 5.50
C LYS A 256 18.08 26.12 4.34
N THR A 257 18.29 24.88 3.86
CA THR A 257 17.39 24.08 3.00
C THR A 257 16.35 24.94 2.27
N GLY A 258 16.86 25.79 1.37
CA GLY A 258 16.09 26.86 0.75
C GLY A 258 15.12 26.27 -0.25
N ALA A 259 13.84 26.60 -0.10
CA ALA A 259 12.88 26.35 -1.17
C ALA A 259 13.44 26.93 -2.48
N LEU A 260 13.56 26.10 -3.50
CA LEU A 260 14.07 26.51 -4.81
C LEU A 260 13.29 27.72 -5.33
N THR A 261 14.01 28.77 -5.75
CA THR A 261 13.37 29.98 -6.26
C THR A 261 13.03 29.80 -7.73
N GLN A 262 11.74 29.92 -8.07
CA GLN A 262 11.27 29.85 -9.45
C GLN A 262 11.26 31.25 -10.10
N GLY A 263 11.89 31.34 -11.28
CA GLY A 263 11.82 32.51 -12.15
C GLY A 263 10.48 32.63 -12.87
N LYS A 264 10.24 33.79 -13.48
CA LYS A 264 8.99 34.08 -14.23
C LYS A 264 8.81 33.19 -15.47
N ASP A 265 9.92 32.71 -16.03
CA ASP A 265 9.99 31.79 -17.16
C ASP A 265 9.85 30.31 -16.74
N GLY A 266 9.64 30.05 -15.45
CA GLY A 266 9.60 28.72 -14.86
C GLY A 266 10.99 28.13 -14.59
N SER A 267 12.09 28.84 -14.87
CA SER A 267 13.43 28.37 -14.52
C SER A 267 13.61 28.26 -13.01
N VAL A 268 14.49 27.37 -12.56
CA VAL A 268 14.80 27.19 -11.16
C VAL A 268 16.21 27.67 -10.88
N ALA A 269 16.35 28.59 -9.92
CA ALA A 269 17.62 29.07 -9.43
C ALA A 269 18.16 28.11 -8.35
N VAL A 270 19.33 27.53 -8.59
CA VAL A 270 20.00 26.59 -7.69
C VAL A 270 21.33 27.19 -7.25
N PRO A 271 21.55 27.43 -5.94
CA PRO A 271 22.82 27.91 -5.44
C PRO A 271 23.89 26.82 -5.58
N TYR A 272 25.08 27.18 -6.06
CA TYR A 272 26.23 26.29 -6.22
C TYR A 272 27.52 27.06 -5.93
N GLY A 273 28.10 26.83 -4.75
CA GLY A 273 29.21 27.64 -4.24
C GLY A 273 28.81 29.10 -4.10
N GLU A 274 29.58 30.01 -4.71
CA GLU A 274 29.30 31.45 -4.73
C GLU A 274 28.42 31.87 -5.93
N LYS A 275 27.99 30.92 -6.76
CA LYS A 275 27.22 31.17 -7.98
C LYS A 275 25.78 30.71 -7.82
N ILE A 276 24.90 31.27 -8.64
CA ILE A 276 23.53 30.80 -8.81
C ILE A 276 23.41 30.26 -10.24
N LEU A 277 23.05 28.98 -10.35
CA LEU A 277 22.81 28.31 -11.63
C LEU A 277 21.32 28.39 -11.95
N TYR A 278 20.99 28.72 -13.21
CA TYR A 278 19.61 28.79 -13.67
C TYR A 278 19.29 27.58 -14.54
N PHE A 279 18.47 26.68 -14.01
CA PHE A 279 18.03 25.48 -14.71
C PHE A 279 16.72 25.77 -15.46
N LYS A 280 16.72 25.55 -16.79
CA LYS A 280 15.55 25.77 -17.65
C LYS A 280 14.56 24.60 -17.52
N PRO A 281 13.25 24.85 -17.47
CA PRO A 281 12.26 23.77 -17.36
C PRO A 281 12.19 22.95 -18.66
N VAL A 282 12.01 21.64 -18.52
CA VAL A 282 11.74 20.73 -19.65
C VAL A 282 10.25 20.42 -19.68
N LYS A 283 9.60 20.73 -20.81
CA LYS A 283 8.20 20.33 -21.03
C LYS A 283 8.13 18.85 -21.37
N LEU A 284 7.35 18.10 -20.58
CA LEU A 284 7.17 16.65 -20.75
C LEU A 284 5.79 16.33 -21.33
N ASN A 285 5.78 15.49 -22.35
CA ASN A 285 4.56 14.93 -22.95
C ASN A 285 4.34 13.52 -22.41
N PHE A 286 3.24 13.31 -21.69
CA PHE A 286 2.88 12.02 -21.10
C PHE A 286 1.95 11.22 -22.02
N PHE A 287 2.21 9.92 -22.15
CA PHE A 287 1.49 9.00 -23.02
C PHE A 287 0.82 7.89 -22.21
N GLY A 288 -0.50 7.77 -22.37
CA GLY A 288 -1.29 6.74 -21.71
C GLY A 288 -1.46 6.92 -20.18
N SER A 289 -2.09 5.94 -19.57
CA SER A 289 -2.22 5.84 -18.12
C SER A 289 -0.99 5.20 -17.50
N ALA A 290 -0.72 5.54 -16.23
CA ALA A 290 0.28 4.82 -15.45
C ALA A 290 -0.11 3.34 -15.32
N LYS A 291 0.88 2.46 -15.41
CA LYS A 291 0.76 1.00 -15.36
C LYS A 291 1.39 0.50 -14.07
N GLU A 292 0.76 -0.50 -13.49
CA GLU A 292 1.27 -1.28 -12.36
C GLU A 292 1.90 -2.58 -12.89
N ASP A 293 2.60 -3.30 -12.01
CA ASP A 293 3.11 -4.66 -12.28
C ASP A 293 4.02 -4.76 -13.50
N LEU A 294 4.83 -3.73 -13.74
CA LEU A 294 5.69 -3.70 -14.92
C LEU A 294 6.73 -4.82 -14.90
N PHE A 295 7.25 -5.17 -13.71
CA PHE A 295 8.15 -6.31 -13.50
C PHE A 295 7.53 -7.64 -13.98
N ALA A 296 6.20 -7.78 -13.94
CA ALA A 296 5.52 -9.01 -14.35
C ALA A 296 5.64 -9.31 -15.85
N ARG A 297 6.12 -8.34 -16.65
CA ARG A 297 6.35 -8.50 -18.08
C ARG A 297 7.73 -9.09 -18.43
N SER A 298 8.57 -9.35 -17.43
CA SER A 298 9.89 -9.94 -17.66
C SER A 298 9.78 -11.36 -18.20
N PHE A 299 10.59 -11.65 -19.23
CA PHE A 299 10.67 -12.95 -19.87
C PHE A 299 11.85 -13.82 -19.39
N LYS A 300 12.74 -13.27 -18.54
CA LYS A 300 13.86 -14.03 -17.95
C LYS A 300 13.35 -15.18 -17.09
N LEU A 301 14.05 -16.30 -17.01
CA LEU A 301 13.66 -17.39 -16.10
C LEU A 301 14.03 -17.06 -14.66
N VAL A 302 13.33 -17.67 -13.69
CA VAL A 302 13.65 -17.52 -12.27
C VAL A 302 15.07 -18.04 -11.98
N GLN A 303 15.44 -19.19 -12.54
CA GLN A 303 16.78 -19.75 -12.39
C GLN A 303 17.87 -18.79 -12.87
N ASP A 304 17.70 -18.15 -14.03
CA ASP A 304 18.69 -17.23 -14.62
C ASP A 304 18.88 -15.98 -13.74
N LEU A 305 17.82 -15.53 -13.05
CA LEU A 305 17.94 -14.45 -12.07
C LEU A 305 18.76 -14.90 -10.86
N LEU A 306 18.48 -16.09 -10.32
CA LEU A 306 19.15 -16.60 -9.12
C LEU A 306 20.63 -16.90 -9.31
N GLU A 307 21.10 -17.07 -10.55
CA GLU A 307 22.53 -17.20 -10.86
C GLU A 307 23.31 -15.91 -10.64
N LYS A 308 22.63 -14.74 -10.66
CA LYS A 308 23.33 -13.47 -10.48
C LYS A 308 23.68 -13.23 -9.01
N PRO A 309 24.87 -12.66 -8.71
CA PRO A 309 25.33 -12.45 -7.34
C PRO A 309 24.37 -11.67 -6.45
N VAL A 310 23.65 -10.69 -7.01
CA VAL A 310 22.71 -9.84 -6.26
C VAL A 310 21.55 -10.64 -5.66
N TYR A 311 21.21 -11.80 -6.23
CA TYR A 311 20.14 -12.69 -5.77
C TYR A 311 20.64 -13.92 -5.02
N ALA A 312 21.93 -14.00 -4.67
CA ALA A 312 22.49 -15.17 -3.99
C ALA A 312 21.72 -15.54 -2.72
N HIS A 313 21.26 -14.52 -1.96
CA HIS A 313 20.46 -14.68 -0.75
C HIS A 313 19.05 -15.27 -0.97
N LEU A 314 18.54 -15.25 -2.20
CA LEU A 314 17.22 -15.81 -2.54
C LEU A 314 17.27 -17.25 -3.02
N ARG A 315 18.47 -17.78 -3.33
CA ARG A 315 18.62 -19.09 -3.95
C ARG A 315 18.06 -20.21 -3.08
N ASP A 316 18.49 -20.28 -1.82
CA ASP A 316 18.04 -21.34 -0.91
C ASP A 316 16.55 -21.23 -0.56
N PRO A 317 16.00 -20.04 -0.21
CA PRO A 317 14.56 -19.88 0.01
C PRO A 317 13.70 -20.28 -1.20
N VAL A 318 14.14 -19.93 -2.42
CA VAL A 318 13.40 -20.27 -3.64
C VAL A 318 13.46 -21.75 -3.93
N ASN A 319 14.64 -22.38 -3.81
CA ASN A 319 14.78 -23.82 -4.02
C ASN A 319 13.98 -24.63 -3.00
N ALA A 320 13.89 -24.17 -1.75
CA ALA A 320 13.13 -24.85 -0.70
C ALA A 320 11.61 -24.72 -0.89
N LYS A 321 11.11 -23.51 -1.23
CA LYS A 321 9.67 -23.22 -1.24
C LYS A 321 9.03 -23.33 -2.63
N TYR A 322 9.81 -23.09 -3.69
CA TYR A 322 9.32 -22.94 -5.06
C TYR A 322 10.16 -23.69 -6.12
N PRO A 323 10.63 -24.93 -5.87
CA PRO A 323 11.52 -25.62 -6.83
C PRO A 323 10.88 -25.80 -8.21
N GLN A 324 9.56 -26.04 -8.28
CA GLN A 324 8.85 -26.20 -9.55
C GLN A 324 8.74 -24.92 -10.39
N TYR A 325 9.04 -23.75 -9.81
CA TYR A 325 8.95 -22.45 -10.49
C TYR A 325 10.29 -21.97 -11.07
N LEU A 326 11.41 -22.67 -10.83
CA LEU A 326 12.72 -22.33 -11.39
C LEU A 326 12.74 -22.18 -12.93
N PRO A 327 12.11 -23.08 -13.72
CA PRO A 327 12.06 -22.93 -15.17
C PRO A 327 10.97 -21.95 -15.65
N MET A 328 10.24 -21.29 -14.74
CA MET A 328 9.18 -20.35 -15.09
C MET A 328 9.78 -18.96 -15.40
N LYS A 329 9.07 -18.18 -16.22
CA LYS A 329 9.37 -16.76 -16.41
C LYS A 329 9.21 -16.01 -15.09
N ALA A 330 10.24 -15.26 -14.70
CA ALA A 330 10.30 -14.50 -13.48
C ALA A 330 9.14 -13.51 -13.35
N GLY A 331 8.76 -12.81 -14.43
CA GLY A 331 7.63 -11.89 -14.39
C GLY A 331 6.33 -12.59 -13.99
N LEU A 332 6.07 -13.78 -14.53
CA LEU A 332 4.87 -14.56 -14.22
C LEU A 332 4.91 -15.13 -12.80
N PHE A 333 6.07 -15.65 -12.37
CA PHE A 333 6.27 -16.12 -11.00
C PHE A 333 6.02 -15.01 -9.96
N LEU A 334 6.65 -13.84 -10.15
CA LEU A 334 6.47 -12.70 -9.23
C LEU A 334 5.05 -12.14 -9.26
N GLY A 335 4.41 -12.11 -10.43
CA GLY A 335 3.01 -11.73 -10.57
C GLY A 335 2.09 -12.64 -9.74
N GLN A 336 2.27 -13.97 -9.83
CA GLN A 336 1.50 -14.93 -9.03
C GLN A 336 1.72 -14.75 -7.53
N LEU A 337 2.95 -14.48 -7.08
CA LEU A 337 3.22 -14.18 -5.67
C LEU A 337 2.51 -12.91 -5.22
N LYS A 338 2.55 -11.84 -6.02
CA LYS A 338 1.86 -10.59 -5.71
C LYS A 338 0.33 -10.77 -5.66
N GLU A 339 -0.27 -11.50 -6.60
CA GLU A 339 -1.70 -11.83 -6.62
C GLU A 339 -2.13 -12.61 -5.37
N ARG A 340 -1.27 -13.48 -4.86
CA ARG A 340 -1.48 -14.22 -3.60
C ARG A 340 -1.14 -13.41 -2.34
N HIS A 341 -0.76 -12.15 -2.51
CA HIS A 341 -0.29 -11.27 -1.44
C HIS A 341 0.91 -11.83 -0.64
N ASP A 342 1.76 -12.65 -1.26
CA ASP A 342 3.00 -13.13 -0.65
C ASP A 342 4.06 -12.03 -0.78
N PRO A 343 4.53 -11.38 0.30
CA PRO A 343 5.47 -10.27 0.22
C PRO A 343 6.86 -10.66 -0.33
N PHE A 344 7.15 -11.96 -0.46
CA PHE A 344 8.43 -12.48 -0.94
C PHE A 344 8.82 -11.97 -2.34
N TYR A 345 7.85 -11.66 -3.22
CA TYR A 345 8.17 -11.14 -4.57
C TYR A 345 9.00 -9.85 -4.51
N ARG A 346 8.82 -9.03 -3.47
CA ARG A 346 9.55 -7.76 -3.32
C ARG A 346 11.04 -7.94 -3.13
N GLN A 347 11.49 -9.10 -2.66
CA GLN A 347 12.92 -9.37 -2.50
C GLN A 347 13.64 -9.49 -3.86
N PHE A 348 12.90 -9.70 -4.96
CA PHE A 348 13.44 -9.70 -6.31
C PHE A 348 13.51 -8.30 -6.94
N LEU A 349 12.83 -7.32 -6.35
CA LEU A 349 12.66 -5.99 -6.91
C LEU A 349 13.58 -5.00 -6.19
N ASN A 350 13.96 -3.93 -6.88
CA ASN A 350 14.54 -2.79 -6.16
C ASN A 350 13.47 -2.05 -5.36
N GLY A 351 13.89 -1.14 -4.47
CA GLY A 351 12.98 -0.43 -3.55
C GLY A 351 11.86 0.37 -4.22
N HIS A 352 11.94 0.60 -5.53
CA HIS A 352 10.94 1.31 -6.32
C HIS A 352 10.42 0.46 -7.49
N GLY A 353 10.59 -0.86 -7.47
CA GLY A 353 10.26 -1.77 -8.58
C GLY A 353 8.79 -2.20 -8.64
N ASP A 354 7.97 -1.80 -7.67
CA ASP A 354 6.53 -2.09 -7.59
C ASP A 354 5.67 -0.81 -7.51
N GLU A 355 6.11 0.23 -8.21
CA GLU A 355 5.40 1.51 -8.29
C GLU A 355 4.51 1.60 -9.54
N ARG A 356 3.83 2.73 -9.71
CA ARG A 356 3.05 3.04 -10.91
C ARG A 356 3.90 3.83 -11.90
N TYR A 357 4.15 3.27 -13.09
CA TYR A 357 5.01 3.90 -14.10
C TYR A 357 4.20 4.38 -15.29
N GLY A 358 4.56 5.54 -15.82
CA GLY A 358 4.02 6.04 -17.08
C GLY A 358 5.06 6.07 -18.19
N THR A 359 4.62 6.47 -19.37
CA THR A 359 5.53 6.79 -20.47
C THR A 359 5.49 8.29 -20.71
N PHE A 360 6.65 8.93 -20.79
CA PHE A 360 6.75 10.33 -21.18
C PHE A 360 7.95 10.59 -22.07
N LYS A 361 7.92 11.71 -22.79
CA LYS A 361 9.05 12.22 -23.58
C LYS A 361 9.20 13.72 -23.38
N ALA A 362 10.43 14.22 -23.47
CA ALA A 362 10.67 15.66 -23.57
C ALA A 362 10.13 16.20 -24.89
N GLU A 363 9.52 17.39 -24.86
CA GLU A 363 9.21 18.17 -26.06
C GLU A 363 10.51 18.63 -26.73
N ASP A 364 10.49 18.67 -28.07
CA ASP A 364 11.66 19.06 -28.83
C ASP A 364 12.02 20.53 -28.61
N SER A 365 13.29 20.78 -28.30
CA SER A 365 13.86 22.11 -28.21
C SER A 365 15.34 22.08 -28.60
N ASN A 366 15.90 23.24 -28.93
CA ASN A 366 17.31 23.38 -29.32
C ASN A 366 18.28 22.94 -28.21
N GLU A 367 17.84 22.96 -26.95
CA GLU A 367 18.66 22.56 -25.80
C GLU A 367 18.67 21.03 -25.63
N MET A 368 17.66 20.29 -26.10
CA MET A 368 17.53 18.84 -25.88
C MET A 368 18.66 18.01 -26.51
N GLY A 369 19.32 18.53 -27.54
CA GLY A 369 20.48 17.91 -28.17
C GLY A 369 21.80 18.15 -27.42
N ARG A 370 21.81 19.01 -26.39
CA ARG A 370 23.01 19.37 -25.64
C ARG A 370 23.25 18.45 -24.44
N ARG A 371 24.48 18.53 -23.93
CA ARG A 371 24.97 17.86 -22.72
C ARG A 371 24.92 18.83 -21.54
N GLY A 372 24.96 18.31 -20.32
CA GLY A 372 24.96 19.15 -19.12
C GLY A 372 24.38 18.44 -17.89
N VAL A 373 23.83 19.22 -16.97
CA VAL A 373 23.25 18.71 -15.73
C VAL A 373 21.73 18.70 -15.84
N LEU A 374 21.12 17.58 -15.48
CA LEU A 374 19.66 17.41 -15.42
C LEU A 374 19.26 17.19 -13.97
N ILE A 375 18.25 17.91 -13.51
CA ILE A 375 17.68 17.72 -12.17
C ILE A 375 16.20 17.35 -12.25
N ALA A 376 15.78 16.46 -11.35
CA ALA A 376 14.37 16.20 -11.08
C ALA A 376 14.00 16.92 -9.78
N VAL A 377 12.96 17.73 -9.83
CA VAL A 377 12.49 18.55 -8.70
C VAL A 377 11.07 18.14 -8.36
N ALA A 378 10.76 18.01 -7.07
CA ALA A 378 9.41 17.80 -6.58
C ALA A 378 9.19 18.58 -5.28
N ASN A 379 8.00 19.17 -5.11
CA ASN A 379 7.66 19.95 -3.91
C ASN A 379 8.71 21.03 -3.57
N ARG A 380 9.28 21.68 -4.59
CA ARG A 380 10.33 22.71 -4.49
C ARG A 380 11.67 22.23 -3.91
N GLY A 381 11.91 20.91 -3.85
CA GLY A 381 13.19 20.31 -3.48
C GLY A 381 13.82 19.52 -4.63
N ILE A 382 15.15 19.48 -4.67
CA ILE A 382 15.90 18.64 -5.62
C ILE A 382 15.80 17.20 -5.15
N TYR A 383 15.34 16.32 -6.04
CA TYR A 383 15.09 14.92 -5.72
C TYR A 383 16.12 13.98 -6.36
N ALA A 384 16.67 14.36 -7.52
CA ALA A 384 17.83 13.72 -8.13
C ALA A 384 18.56 14.69 -9.07
N ALA A 385 19.84 14.41 -9.27
CA ALA A 385 20.69 15.09 -10.24
C ALA A 385 21.45 14.05 -11.10
N PHE A 386 21.55 14.33 -12.40
CA PHE A 386 22.15 13.45 -13.40
C PHE A 386 23.23 14.19 -14.18
N ASP A 387 24.36 13.51 -14.37
CA ASP A 387 25.42 13.89 -15.29
C ASP A 387 25.03 13.40 -16.69
N CYS A 388 24.55 14.30 -17.55
CA CYS A 388 24.20 13.96 -18.93
C CYS A 388 25.44 14.08 -19.82
N GLN A 389 26.19 12.98 -19.94
CA GLN A 389 27.30 12.84 -20.89
C GLN A 389 26.79 12.77 -22.33
N ASP A 390 25.59 12.25 -22.53
CA ASP A 390 24.84 12.27 -23.78
C ASP A 390 23.87 13.47 -23.84
N SER A 391 23.10 13.53 -24.92
CA SER A 391 22.04 14.54 -25.04
C SER A 391 21.00 14.40 -23.92
N PHE A 392 20.45 15.52 -23.44
CA PHE A 392 19.32 15.49 -22.51
C PHE A 392 18.16 14.65 -23.03
N ARG A 393 17.90 14.69 -24.35
CA ARG A 393 16.87 13.86 -24.99
C ARG A 393 17.07 12.38 -24.71
N ALA A 394 18.29 11.87 -24.88
CA ALA A 394 18.59 10.45 -24.68
C ALA A 394 18.35 10.05 -23.23
N VAL A 395 18.89 10.81 -22.27
CA VAL A 395 18.71 10.52 -20.84
C VAL A 395 17.24 10.57 -20.43
N ILE A 396 16.51 11.60 -20.85
CA ILE A 396 15.09 11.77 -20.49
C ILE A 396 14.22 10.72 -21.17
N ASN A 397 14.34 10.52 -22.47
CA ASN A 397 13.41 9.66 -23.21
C ASN A 397 13.73 8.18 -23.06
N ASP A 398 15.01 7.82 -23.10
CA ASP A 398 15.42 6.42 -23.20
C ASP A 398 15.60 5.80 -21.81
N SER A 399 16.10 6.56 -20.84
CA SER A 399 16.39 6.04 -19.49
C SER A 399 15.29 6.32 -18.47
N LEU A 400 14.66 7.51 -18.52
CA LEU A 400 13.70 7.95 -17.48
C LEU A 400 12.24 7.90 -17.96
N GLY A 401 12.02 8.17 -19.24
CA GLY A 401 10.72 8.33 -19.87
C GLY A 401 9.99 7.01 -20.09
N ARG A 402 10.74 5.90 -20.15
CA ARG A 402 10.20 4.56 -20.32
C ARG A 402 10.93 3.57 -19.43
N ILE A 403 10.26 3.14 -18.36
CA ILE A 403 10.71 2.02 -17.54
C ILE A 403 10.37 0.71 -18.25
N THR A 404 11.28 -0.26 -18.22
CA THR A 404 11.05 -1.64 -18.66
C THR A 404 10.86 -2.59 -17.48
N ALA A 405 10.56 -3.86 -17.75
CA ALA A 405 10.41 -4.84 -16.68
C ALA A 405 11.74 -5.04 -15.94
N GLU A 406 12.85 -5.02 -16.67
CA GLU A 406 14.20 -5.23 -16.17
C GLU A 406 14.58 -4.16 -15.14
N ASP A 407 14.29 -2.89 -15.42
CA ASP A 407 14.59 -1.75 -14.52
C ASP A 407 13.99 -1.91 -13.10
N CYS A 408 12.94 -2.72 -12.96
CA CYS A 408 12.24 -2.94 -11.69
C CYS A 408 12.96 -3.94 -10.77
N TYR A 409 13.90 -4.72 -11.31
CA TYR A 409 14.60 -5.78 -10.59
C TYR A 409 15.73 -5.25 -9.69
N LEU A 410 16.12 -6.04 -8.69
CA LEU A 410 17.12 -5.69 -7.68
C LEU A 410 18.51 -5.38 -8.27
N GLU A 411 18.81 -5.91 -9.46
CA GLU A 411 20.08 -5.66 -10.15
C GLU A 411 20.26 -4.19 -10.60
N HIS A 412 19.19 -3.40 -10.62
CA HIS A 412 19.21 -1.99 -11.02
C HIS A 412 19.05 -1.06 -9.81
N ALA A 413 19.67 0.12 -9.87
CA ALA A 413 19.72 1.09 -8.78
C ALA A 413 18.36 1.70 -8.37
N GLY A 414 17.25 1.36 -9.05
CA GLY A 414 15.89 1.83 -8.75
C GLY A 414 15.64 3.33 -8.98
N LEU A 415 16.68 4.14 -9.22
CA LEU A 415 16.58 5.59 -9.38
C LEU A 415 15.69 5.97 -10.58
N ASN A 416 15.82 5.27 -11.71
CA ASN A 416 14.98 5.53 -12.89
C ASN A 416 13.51 5.26 -12.57
N CYS A 417 13.20 4.12 -11.95
CA CYS A 417 11.86 3.77 -11.48
C CYS A 417 11.30 4.84 -10.53
N ARG A 418 12.11 5.28 -9.56
CA ARG A 418 11.77 6.31 -8.59
C ARG A 418 11.39 7.63 -9.27
N ILE A 419 12.20 8.11 -10.21
CA ILE A 419 11.97 9.37 -10.93
C ILE A 419 10.78 9.26 -11.88
N ASN A 420 10.64 8.16 -12.61
CA ASN A 420 9.49 7.96 -13.48
C ASN A 420 8.18 7.95 -12.69
N ALA A 421 8.12 7.18 -11.59
CA ALA A 421 6.95 7.11 -10.72
C ALA A 421 6.62 8.49 -10.13
N LEU A 422 7.63 9.22 -9.65
CA LEU A 422 7.48 10.59 -9.14
C LEU A 422 6.82 11.51 -10.17
N LEU A 423 7.39 11.61 -11.38
CA LEU A 423 6.90 12.49 -12.44
C LEU A 423 5.51 12.09 -12.93
N CYS A 424 5.22 10.78 -12.99
CA CYS A 424 3.94 10.29 -13.48
C CYS A 424 2.80 10.49 -12.46
N MET A 425 3.10 10.37 -11.17
CA MET A 425 2.13 10.48 -10.08
C MET A 425 1.89 11.92 -9.60
N TYR A 426 2.91 12.79 -9.69
CA TYR A 426 2.87 14.17 -9.18
C TYR A 426 3.12 15.19 -10.30
N ARG A 427 2.39 15.07 -11.42
CA ARG A 427 2.64 15.86 -12.65
C ARG A 427 2.58 17.38 -12.46
N ARG A 428 1.89 17.86 -11.42
CA ARG A 428 1.73 19.30 -11.13
C ARG A 428 2.79 19.81 -10.17
N GLU A 429 3.24 18.96 -9.25
CA GLU A 429 4.20 19.32 -8.20
C GLU A 429 5.64 18.91 -8.52
N SER A 430 5.87 18.21 -9.63
CA SER A 430 7.17 17.73 -10.06
C SER A 430 7.49 18.09 -11.51
N GLY A 431 8.78 18.18 -11.82
CA GLY A 431 9.27 18.55 -13.14
C GLY A 431 10.75 18.25 -13.30
N MET A 432 11.23 18.38 -14.55
CA MET A 432 12.64 18.22 -14.89
C MET A 432 13.20 19.55 -15.39
N TYR A 433 14.46 19.80 -15.05
CA TYR A 433 15.14 21.04 -15.41
C TYR A 433 16.57 20.77 -15.86
N ILE A 434 17.05 21.54 -16.83
CA ILE A 434 18.36 21.35 -17.45
C ILE A 434 19.25 22.58 -17.32
N TYR A 435 20.54 22.33 -17.12
CA TYR A 435 21.62 23.31 -17.21
C TYR A 435 22.64 22.81 -18.23
N ALA A 436 22.58 23.38 -19.44
CA ALA A 436 23.49 23.02 -20.52
C ALA A 436 24.89 23.59 -20.23
N THR A 437 25.92 22.73 -20.24
CA THR A 437 27.32 23.14 -20.15
C THR A 437 28.18 22.23 -21.02
N GLY A 438 29.12 22.83 -21.75
CA GLY A 438 30.12 22.11 -22.54
C GLY A 438 31.32 21.66 -21.71
N ASN A 439 31.47 22.16 -20.47
CA ASN A 439 32.59 21.83 -19.61
C ASN A 439 32.31 20.54 -18.83
N ASN A 440 33.08 19.49 -19.11
CA ASN A 440 32.92 18.17 -18.49
C ASN A 440 33.23 18.18 -16.98
N GLU A 441 34.28 18.87 -16.55
CA GLU A 441 34.67 18.93 -15.13
C GLU A 441 33.63 19.67 -14.31
N GLU A 442 33.18 20.82 -14.82
CA GLU A 442 32.11 21.60 -14.18
C GLU A 442 30.82 20.78 -14.05
N ARG A 443 30.42 20.06 -15.10
CA ARG A 443 29.22 19.20 -15.11
C ARG A 443 29.29 18.12 -14.02
N VAL A 444 30.42 17.44 -13.89
CA VAL A 444 30.62 16.39 -12.87
C VAL A 444 30.57 17.00 -11.47
N GLN A 445 31.27 18.12 -11.24
CA GLN A 445 31.30 18.77 -9.92
C GLN A 445 29.91 19.26 -9.48
N ILE A 446 29.16 19.91 -10.39
CA ILE A 446 27.78 20.35 -10.11
C ILE A 446 26.91 19.14 -9.78
N THR A 447 26.98 18.08 -10.59
CA THR A 447 26.15 16.88 -10.38
C THR A 447 26.41 16.26 -9.01
N GLU A 448 27.69 16.08 -8.64
CA GLU A 448 28.05 15.47 -7.36
C GLU A 448 27.66 16.33 -6.15
N ALA A 449 27.73 17.66 -6.27
CA ALA A 449 27.24 18.56 -5.22
C ALA A 449 25.71 18.45 -5.05
N LEU A 450 24.96 18.46 -6.14
CA LEU A 450 23.50 18.38 -6.10
C LEU A 450 22.99 16.99 -5.68
N LYS A 451 23.73 15.91 -5.96
CA LYS A 451 23.42 14.58 -5.43
C LYS A 451 23.48 14.53 -3.90
N LYS A 452 24.46 15.20 -3.29
CA LYS A 452 24.58 15.29 -1.82
C LYS A 452 23.41 16.04 -1.22
N GLU A 453 22.95 17.10 -1.89
CA GLU A 453 21.78 17.87 -1.45
C GLU A 453 20.48 17.07 -1.57
N ALA A 454 20.30 16.29 -2.64
CA ALA A 454 19.10 15.45 -2.83
C ALA A 454 18.97 14.30 -1.82
N MET A 455 20.06 13.96 -1.10
CA MET A 455 20.08 12.93 -0.06
C MET A 455 19.88 13.51 1.36
N ALA A 456 20.01 14.82 1.53
CA ALA A 456 19.82 15.52 2.80
C ALA A 456 18.33 15.86 3.04
#